data_AF-A0A3M1TYH9-F1
#
_entry.id   AF-A0A3M1TYH9-F1
#
_cell.length_a   1.000
_cell.length_b   1.000
_cell.length_c   1.000
_cell.angle_alpha   90.00
_cell.angle_beta   90.00
_cell.angle_gamma   90.00
#
_symmetry.space_group_name_H-M   'P 1'
#
loop_
_entity.id
_entity.type
_entity.pdbx_description
1 polymer ?
#
loop_
_entity_poly.entity_id
_entity_poly.type
_entity_poly.pdbx_seq_one_letter_code
_entity_poly.pdbx_strand_id
1 'polypeptide(L)'
;MAKKKKEAAPPEPSTRSLVAVTAIGIVSALWALFQWAELLVLRAGGTPFCAVSETLDCNAVWNSDFAGLVHRSTGLPIAGWGLVWSLVVIALGLWALLLRGEGRRLGAVTTAIRLSAWVGVVISLGLAGVSLAAGALCLGCLGTYLLVAILAGITLFGWRGLGFPEVAKGLGRAALLTAAAYLVLLWPGLSTPGDAAAEAGQAALAAIRASRTAAGEDSPKANANATPGPAGSDATPAPPPKEEIPPPPFATGEPTGDEARDTRIVHFLDTLPAPLRQMLSDGLLAFHTSPQRTLPPPRAPIGPKDAPVRI
;
A
#
# COMPACT_ATOMS: atom_id res chain seq x y z
N MET A 1 -55.72 -27.17 -33.43
CA MET A 1 -54.96 -25.95 -33.03
C MET A 1 -53.88 -26.34 -32.04
N ALA A 2 -52.61 -26.33 -32.42
CA ALA A 2 -51.50 -26.70 -31.54
C ALA A 2 -51.25 -25.58 -30.51
N LYS A 3 -51.36 -25.90 -29.22
CA LYS A 3 -51.09 -25.00 -28.10
C LYS A 3 -49.60 -24.64 -28.14
N LYS A 4 -49.25 -23.44 -28.63
CA LYS A 4 -47.86 -22.95 -28.66
C LYS A 4 -47.34 -22.93 -27.22
N LYS A 5 -46.48 -23.89 -26.85
CA LYS A 5 -45.89 -23.99 -25.52
C LYS A 5 -45.10 -22.69 -25.30
N LYS A 6 -45.56 -21.87 -24.35
CA LYS A 6 -44.87 -20.62 -23.99
C LYS A 6 -43.54 -21.02 -23.38
N GLU A 7 -42.45 -20.85 -24.13
CA GLU A 7 -41.11 -21.15 -23.67
C GLU A 7 -40.82 -20.28 -22.44
N ALA A 8 -40.48 -20.90 -21.32
CA ALA A 8 -40.18 -20.17 -20.10
C ALA A 8 -38.96 -19.27 -20.37
N ALA A 9 -39.01 -18.04 -19.87
CA ALA A 9 -37.86 -17.15 -19.95
C ALA A 9 -36.64 -17.83 -19.30
N PRO A 10 -35.43 -17.65 -19.87
CA PRO A 10 -34.23 -18.21 -19.26
C PRO A 10 -34.10 -17.70 -17.81
N PRO A 11 -33.59 -18.52 -16.89
CA PRO A 11 -33.34 -18.07 -15.53
C PRO A 11 -32.42 -16.83 -15.58
N GLU A 12 -32.54 -15.95 -14.59
CA GLU A 12 -31.66 -14.78 -14.42
C GLU A 12 -31.22 -14.68 -12.95
N PRO A 13 -30.03 -14.09 -12.66
CA PRO A 13 -29.63 -13.80 -11.30
C PRO A 13 -30.69 -12.98 -10.55
N SER A 14 -30.87 -13.22 -9.25
CA SER A 14 -31.79 -12.40 -8.45
C SER A 14 -31.17 -11.03 -8.13
N THR A 15 -31.99 -9.99 -7.95
CA THR A 15 -31.52 -8.66 -7.54
C THR A 15 -30.67 -8.72 -6.26
N ARG A 16 -31.09 -9.52 -5.27
CA ARG A 16 -30.35 -9.72 -4.02
C ARG A 16 -28.94 -10.27 -4.27
N SER A 17 -28.80 -11.24 -5.19
CA SER A 17 -27.49 -11.79 -5.53
C SER A 17 -26.59 -10.77 -6.24
N LEU A 18 -27.14 -9.92 -7.12
CA LEU A 18 -26.37 -8.86 -7.79
C LEU A 18 -25.92 -7.77 -6.80
N VAL A 19 -26.78 -7.41 -5.84
CA VAL A 19 -26.41 -6.52 -4.73
C VAL A 19 -25.29 -7.12 -3.90
N ALA A 20 -25.39 -8.41 -3.55
CA ALA A 20 -24.34 -9.10 -2.80
C ALA A 20 -22.99 -9.13 -3.53
N VAL A 21 -22.99 -9.44 -4.84
CA VAL A 21 -21.78 -9.37 -5.69
C VAL A 21 -21.15 -7.98 -5.65
N THR A 22 -21.97 -6.93 -5.80
CA THR A 22 -21.50 -5.53 -5.79
C THR A 22 -20.92 -5.18 -4.42
N ALA A 23 -21.61 -5.54 -3.33
CA ALA A 23 -21.16 -5.29 -1.97
C ALA A 23 -19.83 -5.98 -1.67
N ILE A 24 -19.65 -7.24 -2.10
CA ILE A 24 -18.38 -7.97 -1.96
C ILE A 24 -17.27 -7.26 -2.73
N GLY A 25 -17.55 -6.78 -3.95
CA GLY A 25 -16.60 -5.98 -4.72
C GLY A 25 -16.15 -4.72 -3.96
N ILE A 26 -17.09 -3.99 -3.34
CA ILE A 26 -16.79 -2.78 -2.55
C ILE A 26 -15.92 -3.12 -1.34
N VAL A 27 -16.32 -4.14 -0.56
CA VAL A 27 -15.54 -4.59 0.61
C VAL A 27 -14.13 -5.03 0.19
N SER A 28 -14.00 -5.77 -0.91
CA SER A 28 -12.69 -6.18 -1.45
C SER A 28 -11.85 -4.99 -1.92
N ALA A 29 -12.45 -3.95 -2.50
CA ALA A 29 -11.73 -2.76 -2.93
C ALA A 29 -11.16 -2.00 -1.72
N LEU A 30 -11.96 -1.83 -0.66
CA LEU A 30 -11.51 -1.23 0.60
C LEU A 30 -10.39 -2.06 1.25
N TRP A 31 -10.53 -3.39 1.24
CA TRP A 31 -9.51 -4.30 1.74
C TRP A 31 -8.20 -4.23 0.94
N ALA A 32 -8.28 -4.14 -0.39
CA ALA A 32 -7.12 -3.98 -1.25
C ALA A 32 -6.42 -2.62 -1.05
N LEU A 33 -7.19 -1.54 -0.86
CA LEU A 33 -6.65 -0.23 -0.51
C LEU A 33 -5.91 -0.26 0.83
N PHE A 34 -6.49 -0.93 1.84
CA PHE A 34 -5.84 -1.12 3.12
C PHE A 34 -4.51 -1.88 2.98
N GLN A 35 -4.49 -3.00 2.25
CA GLN A 35 -3.26 -3.76 1.98
C GLN A 35 -2.20 -2.92 1.26
N TRP A 36 -2.61 -2.08 0.30
CA TRP A 36 -1.69 -1.21 -0.40
C TRP A 36 -1.12 -0.13 0.52
N ALA A 37 -1.94 0.45 1.41
CA ALA A 37 -1.45 1.40 2.42
C ALA A 37 -0.42 0.75 3.36
N GLU A 38 -0.69 -0.47 3.84
CA GLU A 38 0.24 -1.23 4.68
C GLU A 38 1.54 -1.59 3.93
N LEU A 39 1.47 -1.86 2.62
CA LEU A 39 2.66 -2.04 1.79
C LEU A 39 3.51 -0.75 1.73
N LEU A 40 2.86 0.42 1.65
CA LEU A 40 3.58 1.70 1.69
C LEU A 40 4.25 1.93 3.04
N VAL A 41 3.59 1.59 4.15
CA VAL A 41 4.19 1.63 5.51
C VAL A 41 5.42 0.72 5.57
N LEU A 42 5.30 -0.51 5.09
CA LEU A 42 6.41 -1.47 5.05
C LEU A 42 7.58 -0.92 4.22
N ARG A 43 7.31 -0.36 3.04
CA ARG A 43 8.35 0.22 2.16
C ARG A 43 8.96 1.51 2.70
N ALA A 44 8.27 2.19 3.61
CA ALA A 44 8.81 3.31 4.38
C ALA A 44 9.64 2.87 5.61
N GLY A 45 9.87 1.56 5.79
CA GLY A 45 10.62 0.99 6.91
C GLY A 45 9.79 0.77 8.18
N GLY A 46 8.47 0.91 8.11
CA GLY A 46 7.56 0.58 9.19
C GLY A 46 7.24 -0.91 9.29
N THR A 47 6.55 -1.31 10.34
CA THR A 47 6.03 -2.67 10.53
C THR A 47 4.55 -2.73 10.14
N PRO A 48 4.15 -3.53 9.16
CA PRO A 48 2.75 -3.64 8.77
C PRO A 48 1.93 -4.34 9.85
N PHE A 49 0.64 -4.02 9.93
CA PHE A 49 -0.29 -4.56 10.93
C PHE A 49 -0.36 -6.09 10.94
N CYS A 50 -0.17 -6.71 9.78
CA CYS A 50 -0.25 -8.15 9.61
C CYS A 50 1.04 -8.91 9.91
N ALA A 51 2.13 -8.25 10.33
CA ALA A 51 3.37 -8.89 10.77
C ALA A 51 3.33 -9.16 12.28
N VAL A 52 2.51 -10.13 12.68
CA VAL A 52 2.24 -10.42 14.11
C VAL A 52 3.16 -11.52 14.65
N SER A 53 3.60 -12.45 13.79
CA SER A 53 4.53 -13.52 14.14
C SER A 53 5.38 -13.92 12.94
N GLU A 54 6.40 -14.76 13.15
CA GLU A 54 7.23 -15.31 12.07
C GLU A 54 6.41 -16.11 11.04
N THR A 55 5.36 -16.80 11.49
CA THR A 55 4.47 -17.59 10.63
C THR A 55 3.35 -16.75 10.01
N LEU A 56 2.94 -15.67 10.68
CA LEU A 56 1.96 -14.69 10.21
C LEU A 56 2.68 -13.39 9.86
N ASP A 57 3.47 -13.46 8.78
CA ASP A 57 4.27 -12.33 8.30
C ASP A 57 3.90 -11.95 6.86
N CYS A 58 3.24 -10.80 6.72
CA CYS A 58 2.94 -10.24 5.41
C CYS A 58 4.15 -9.60 4.74
N ASN A 59 5.21 -9.27 5.47
CA ASN A 59 6.45 -8.75 4.91
C ASN A 59 7.11 -9.79 3.98
N ALA A 60 7.26 -11.04 4.45
CA ALA A 60 7.80 -12.14 3.65
C ALA A 60 7.04 -12.36 2.33
N VAL A 61 5.71 -12.25 2.35
CA VAL A 61 4.88 -12.45 1.15
C VAL A 61 4.99 -11.24 0.20
N TRP A 62 4.92 -10.01 0.72
CA TRP A 62 4.92 -8.80 -0.11
C TRP A 62 6.29 -8.43 -0.70
N ASN A 63 7.38 -8.82 -0.04
CA ASN A 63 8.75 -8.63 -0.54
C ASN A 63 9.33 -9.90 -1.19
N SER A 64 8.48 -10.89 -1.50
CA SER A 64 8.92 -12.08 -2.26
C SER A 64 9.34 -11.72 -3.70
N ASP A 65 10.23 -12.52 -4.28
CA ASP A 65 10.66 -12.36 -5.69
C ASP A 65 9.49 -12.32 -6.67
N PHE A 66 8.45 -13.10 -6.39
CA PHE A 66 7.23 -13.13 -7.19
C PHE A 66 6.49 -11.78 -7.15
N ALA A 67 6.30 -11.21 -5.95
CA ALA A 67 5.64 -9.92 -5.80
C ALA A 67 6.44 -8.80 -6.47
N GLY A 68 7.77 -8.85 -6.32
CA GLY A 68 8.68 -7.93 -6.99
C GLY A 68 8.66 -8.04 -8.51
N LEU A 69 8.66 -9.26 -9.06
CA LEU A 69 8.54 -9.50 -10.49
C LEU A 69 7.23 -8.96 -11.06
N VAL A 70 6.11 -9.20 -10.38
CA VAL A 70 4.81 -8.67 -10.79
C VAL A 70 4.83 -7.14 -10.77
N HIS A 71 5.34 -6.53 -9.71
CA HIS A 71 5.43 -5.07 -9.62
C HIS A 71 6.30 -4.48 -10.73
N ARG A 72 7.48 -5.04 -10.99
CA ARG A 72 8.39 -4.56 -12.05
C ARG A 72 7.82 -4.75 -13.45
N SER A 73 7.14 -5.86 -13.71
CA SER A 73 6.60 -6.16 -15.04
C SER A 73 5.33 -5.40 -15.36
N THR A 74 4.47 -5.14 -14.37
CA THR A 74 3.16 -4.50 -14.62
C THR A 74 3.08 -3.06 -14.13
N GLY A 75 4.05 -2.59 -13.34
CA GLY A 75 3.97 -1.29 -12.66
C GLY A 75 2.92 -1.23 -11.54
N LEU A 76 2.37 -2.37 -11.13
CA LEU A 76 1.40 -2.45 -10.02
C LEU A 76 1.82 -3.52 -9.01
N PRO A 77 1.82 -3.21 -7.71
CA PRO A 77 2.00 -4.25 -6.69
C PRO A 77 0.81 -5.21 -6.68
N ILE A 78 0.98 -6.38 -6.06
CA ILE A 78 -0.07 -7.41 -5.94
C ILE A 78 -1.36 -6.84 -5.33
N ALA A 79 -1.26 -5.99 -4.31
CA ALA A 79 -2.42 -5.32 -3.71
C ALA A 79 -3.15 -4.41 -4.71
N GLY A 80 -2.42 -3.73 -5.59
CA GLY A 80 -2.97 -2.93 -6.69
C GLY A 80 -3.76 -3.78 -7.69
N TRP A 81 -3.28 -4.98 -8.03
CA TRP A 81 -4.03 -5.94 -8.85
C TRP A 81 -5.32 -6.43 -8.16
N GLY A 82 -5.29 -6.62 -6.84
CA GLY A 82 -6.49 -6.87 -6.04
C GLY A 82 -7.52 -5.75 -6.16
N LEU A 83 -7.07 -4.49 -6.20
CA LEU A 83 -7.95 -3.34 -6.42
C LEU A 83 -8.50 -3.30 -7.85
N VAL A 84 -7.69 -3.56 -8.89
CA VAL A 84 -8.15 -3.69 -10.29
C VAL A 84 -9.29 -4.70 -10.38
N TRP A 85 -9.09 -5.91 -9.84
CA TRP A 85 -10.12 -6.96 -9.84
C TRP A 85 -11.39 -6.51 -9.11
N SER A 86 -11.24 -5.86 -7.95
CA SER A 86 -12.38 -5.41 -7.15
C SER A 86 -13.21 -4.35 -7.89
N LEU A 87 -12.55 -3.39 -8.56
CA LEU A 87 -13.22 -2.38 -9.39
C LEU A 87 -14.00 -3.01 -10.56
N VAL A 88 -13.45 -4.05 -11.20
CA VAL A 88 -14.14 -4.79 -12.26
C VAL A 88 -15.40 -5.47 -11.72
N VAL A 89 -15.32 -6.14 -10.57
CA VAL A 89 -16.47 -6.80 -9.94
C VAL A 89 -17.56 -5.79 -9.57
N ILE A 90 -17.20 -4.64 -9.01
CA ILE A 90 -18.13 -3.54 -8.70
C ILE A 90 -18.82 -3.05 -9.97
N ALA A 91 -18.03 -2.71 -11.00
CA ALA A 91 -18.54 -2.17 -12.26
C ALA A 91 -19.52 -3.14 -12.94
N LEU A 92 -19.17 -4.43 -12.99
CA LEU A 92 -20.04 -5.45 -13.56
C LEU A 92 -21.31 -5.67 -12.73
N GLY A 93 -21.21 -5.65 -11.39
CA GLY A 93 -22.35 -5.78 -10.50
C GLY A 93 -23.35 -4.62 -10.64
N LEU A 94 -22.85 -3.38 -10.63
CA LEU A 94 -23.65 -2.18 -10.87
C LEU A 94 -24.27 -2.19 -12.27
N TRP A 95 -23.50 -2.55 -13.30
CA TRP A 95 -24.02 -2.62 -14.66
C TRP A 95 -25.13 -3.67 -14.81
N ALA A 96 -25.00 -4.82 -14.15
CA ALA A 96 -26.06 -5.84 -14.12
C ALA A 96 -27.34 -5.32 -13.45
N LEU A 97 -27.22 -4.56 -12.35
CA LEU A 97 -28.36 -3.95 -11.68
C LEU A 97 -29.06 -2.91 -12.57
N LEU A 98 -28.30 -2.07 -13.28
CA LEU A 98 -28.82 -1.09 -14.23
C LEU A 98 -29.58 -1.76 -15.38
N LEU A 99 -28.96 -2.74 -16.05
CA LEU A 99 -29.59 -3.47 -17.15
C LEU A 99 -30.88 -4.17 -16.71
N ARG A 100 -30.92 -4.69 -15.48
CA ARG A 100 -32.12 -5.31 -14.91
C ARG A 100 -33.23 -4.29 -14.70
N GLY A 101 -32.90 -3.10 -14.20
CA GLY A 101 -33.85 -1.99 -14.07
C GLY A 101 -34.43 -1.55 -15.41
N GLU A 102 -33.65 -1.64 -16.47
CA GLU A 102 -34.06 -1.36 -17.86
C GLU A 102 -34.81 -2.53 -18.53
N GLY A 103 -34.96 -3.68 -17.87
CA GLY A 103 -35.55 -4.89 -18.47
C GLY A 103 -34.72 -5.49 -19.62
N ARG A 104 -33.41 -5.20 -19.66
CA ARG A 104 -32.50 -5.69 -20.70
C ARG A 104 -31.87 -7.02 -20.30
N ARG A 105 -31.48 -7.80 -21.31
CA ARG A 105 -30.86 -9.12 -21.13
C ARG A 105 -29.53 -9.02 -20.40
N LEU A 106 -29.36 -9.85 -19.36
CA LEU A 106 -28.16 -9.87 -18.50
C LEU A 106 -27.05 -10.80 -18.98
N GLY A 107 -27.29 -11.65 -19.99
CA GLY A 107 -26.44 -12.78 -20.37
C GLY A 107 -24.94 -12.48 -20.40
N ALA A 108 -24.50 -11.55 -21.26
CA ALA A 108 -23.09 -11.20 -21.37
C ALA A 108 -22.47 -10.59 -20.08
N VAL A 109 -23.22 -9.83 -19.27
CA VAL A 109 -22.70 -9.29 -17.99
C VAL A 109 -22.61 -10.39 -16.93
N THR A 110 -23.61 -11.27 -16.84
CA THR A 110 -23.56 -12.44 -15.95
C THR A 110 -22.35 -13.32 -16.27
N THR A 111 -22.10 -13.59 -17.56
CA THR A 111 -20.91 -14.32 -18.01
C THR A 111 -19.61 -13.62 -17.62
N ALA A 112 -19.52 -12.29 -17.81
CA ALA A 112 -18.36 -11.52 -17.38
C ALA A 112 -18.09 -11.65 -15.86
N ILE A 113 -19.13 -11.53 -15.02
CA ILE A 113 -19.01 -11.68 -13.55
C ILE A 113 -18.48 -13.07 -13.20
N ARG A 114 -19.03 -14.12 -13.83
CA ARG A 114 -18.61 -15.51 -13.56
C ARG A 114 -17.17 -15.78 -14.00
N LEU A 115 -16.76 -15.23 -15.14
CA LEU A 115 -15.37 -15.32 -15.60
C LEU A 115 -14.42 -14.60 -14.64
N SER A 116 -14.77 -13.39 -14.18
CA SER A 116 -13.99 -12.64 -13.19
C SER A 116 -13.88 -13.39 -11.85
N ALA A 117 -14.93 -14.10 -11.43
CA ALA A 117 -14.89 -14.95 -10.23
C ALA A 117 -13.96 -16.15 -10.42
N TRP A 118 -14.02 -16.84 -11.57
CA TRP A 118 -13.09 -17.92 -11.91
C TRP A 118 -11.63 -17.45 -11.91
N VAL A 119 -11.35 -16.33 -12.57
CA VAL A 119 -10.00 -15.72 -12.59
C VAL A 119 -9.54 -15.39 -11.18
N GLY A 120 -10.41 -14.80 -10.35
CA GLY A 120 -10.11 -14.52 -8.94
C GLY A 120 -9.71 -15.77 -8.16
N VAL A 121 -10.45 -16.87 -8.33
CA VAL A 121 -10.14 -18.16 -7.68
C VAL A 121 -8.78 -18.69 -8.13
N VAL A 122 -8.52 -18.72 -9.44
CA VAL A 122 -7.25 -19.22 -9.99
C VAL A 122 -6.07 -18.40 -9.47
N ILE A 123 -6.18 -17.06 -9.49
CA ILE A 123 -5.14 -16.17 -8.96
C ILE A 123 -4.95 -16.39 -7.45
N SER A 124 -6.03 -16.49 -6.67
CA SER A 124 -5.96 -16.69 -5.23
C SER A 124 -5.28 -18.01 -4.85
N LEU A 125 -5.56 -19.09 -5.59
CA LEU A 125 -4.89 -20.38 -5.38
C LEU A 125 -3.40 -20.30 -5.73
N GLY A 126 -3.04 -19.61 -6.82
CA GLY A 126 -1.65 -19.37 -7.18
C GLY A 126 -0.89 -18.58 -6.09
N LEU A 127 -1.47 -17.48 -5.62
CA LEU A 127 -0.89 -16.67 -4.54
C LEU A 127 -0.80 -17.43 -3.22
N ALA A 128 -1.80 -18.24 -2.87
CA ALA A 128 -1.75 -19.11 -1.71
C ALA A 128 -0.59 -20.11 -1.82
N GLY A 129 -0.37 -20.69 -3.01
CA GLY A 129 0.79 -21.55 -3.29
C GLY A 129 2.12 -20.83 -3.09
N VAL A 130 2.25 -19.58 -3.56
CA VAL A 130 3.44 -18.75 -3.34
C VAL A 130 3.66 -18.46 -1.86
N SER A 131 2.61 -18.13 -1.10
CA SER A 131 2.69 -17.94 0.36
C SER A 131 3.15 -19.20 1.09
N LEU A 132 2.59 -20.36 0.74
CA LEU A 132 2.99 -21.65 1.31
C LEU A 132 4.45 -21.99 0.99
N ALA A 133 4.91 -21.73 -0.24
CA ALA A 133 6.30 -21.92 -0.63
C ALA A 133 7.26 -20.99 0.12
N ALA A 134 6.82 -19.78 0.48
CA ALA A 134 7.57 -18.85 1.32
C ALA A 134 7.53 -19.20 2.82
N GLY A 135 6.75 -20.20 3.23
CA GLY A 135 6.61 -20.59 4.64
C GLY A 135 5.87 -19.58 5.53
N ALA A 136 5.23 -18.56 4.92
CA ALA A 136 4.57 -17.47 5.63
C ALA A 136 3.11 -17.33 5.20
N LEU A 137 2.21 -17.11 6.16
CA LEU A 137 0.78 -16.89 5.92
C LEU A 137 0.42 -15.43 6.15
N CYS A 138 0.09 -14.71 5.08
CA CYS A 138 -0.37 -13.33 5.18
C CYS A 138 -1.86 -13.27 5.54
N LEU A 139 -2.19 -12.77 6.73
CA LEU A 139 -3.58 -12.57 7.18
C LEU A 139 -4.38 -11.65 6.25
N GLY A 140 -3.71 -10.63 5.69
CA GLY A 140 -4.29 -9.77 4.66
C GLY A 140 -4.76 -10.57 3.44
N CYS A 141 -3.89 -11.43 2.90
CA CYS A 141 -4.19 -12.28 1.76
C CYS A 141 -5.31 -13.29 2.07
N LEU A 142 -5.33 -13.88 3.27
CA LEU A 142 -6.43 -14.77 3.70
C LEU A 142 -7.80 -14.08 3.63
N GLY A 143 -7.87 -12.80 4.04
CA GLY A 143 -9.08 -11.99 3.89
C GLY A 143 -9.53 -11.88 2.44
N THR A 144 -8.59 -11.61 1.52
CA THR A 144 -8.89 -11.56 0.08
C THR A 144 -9.36 -12.92 -0.45
N TYR A 145 -8.71 -14.01 -0.06
CA TYR A 145 -9.07 -15.36 -0.50
C TYR A 145 -10.48 -15.75 -0.04
N LEU A 146 -10.85 -15.35 1.18
CA LEU A 146 -12.21 -15.56 1.69
C LEU A 146 -13.24 -14.76 0.88
N LEU A 147 -12.98 -13.49 0.58
CA LEU A 147 -13.89 -12.66 -0.22
C LEU A 147 -14.07 -13.22 -1.64
N VAL A 148 -12.99 -13.66 -2.28
CA VAL A 148 -13.02 -14.34 -3.58
C VAL A 148 -13.81 -15.64 -3.50
N ALA A 149 -13.61 -16.44 -2.46
CA ALA A 149 -14.35 -17.70 -2.26
C ALA A 149 -15.85 -17.46 -2.09
N ILE A 150 -16.26 -16.43 -1.35
CA ILE A 150 -17.68 -16.04 -1.19
C ILE A 150 -18.26 -15.60 -2.54
N LEU A 151 -17.55 -14.74 -3.29
CA LEU A 151 -17.99 -14.33 -4.63
C LEU A 151 -18.14 -15.54 -5.56
N ALA A 152 -17.18 -16.46 -5.56
CA ALA A 152 -17.23 -17.69 -6.34
C ALA A 152 -18.40 -18.59 -5.90
N GLY A 153 -18.66 -18.71 -4.60
CA GLY A 153 -19.83 -19.38 -4.04
C GLY A 153 -21.13 -18.86 -4.65
N ILE A 154 -21.32 -17.53 -4.64
CA ILE A 154 -22.53 -16.91 -5.20
C ILE A 154 -22.62 -17.12 -6.71
N THR A 155 -21.54 -16.84 -7.44
CA THR A 155 -21.57 -16.70 -8.91
C THR A 155 -21.33 -18.01 -9.67
N LEU A 156 -20.61 -18.97 -9.09
CA LEU A 156 -20.31 -20.24 -9.74
C LEU A 156 -21.26 -21.34 -9.28
N PHE A 157 -21.62 -21.36 -7.99
CA PHE A 157 -22.49 -22.37 -7.39
C PHE A 157 -23.95 -21.91 -7.33
N GLY A 158 -24.20 -20.68 -6.86
CA GLY A 158 -25.55 -20.11 -6.78
C GLY A 158 -26.21 -19.88 -8.14
N TRP A 159 -25.42 -19.80 -9.21
CA TRP A 159 -25.88 -19.50 -10.58
C TRP A 159 -25.68 -20.68 -11.56
N ARG A 160 -25.53 -21.92 -11.06
CA ARG A 160 -25.18 -23.08 -11.91
C ARG A 160 -26.07 -23.27 -13.15
N GLY A 161 -27.37 -23.03 -13.03
CA GLY A 161 -28.33 -23.19 -14.13
C GLY A 161 -28.27 -22.12 -15.23
N LEU A 162 -27.49 -21.06 -15.05
CA LEU A 162 -27.42 -19.94 -16.00
C LEU A 162 -26.46 -20.18 -17.17
N GLY A 163 -25.51 -21.11 -17.03
CA GLY A 163 -24.45 -21.32 -18.03
C GLY A 163 -23.57 -20.07 -18.28
N PHE A 164 -22.82 -20.07 -19.38
CA PHE A 164 -22.05 -18.91 -19.83
C PHE A 164 -22.62 -18.37 -21.14
N PRO A 165 -23.79 -17.70 -21.12
CA PRO A 165 -24.36 -17.12 -22.33
C PRO A 165 -23.41 -16.05 -22.88
N GLU A 166 -23.15 -16.10 -24.19
CA GLU A 166 -22.38 -15.06 -24.88
C GLU A 166 -20.93 -14.89 -24.35
N VAL A 167 -20.20 -16.00 -24.11
CA VAL A 167 -18.79 -16.04 -23.64
C VAL A 167 -17.92 -14.95 -24.25
N ALA A 168 -17.92 -14.82 -25.58
CA ALA A 168 -17.08 -13.85 -26.28
C ALA A 168 -17.36 -12.39 -25.85
N LYS A 169 -18.65 -12.01 -25.73
CA LYS A 169 -19.02 -10.66 -25.29
C LYS A 169 -18.75 -10.45 -23.81
N GLY A 170 -18.98 -11.47 -22.98
CA GLY A 170 -18.67 -11.41 -21.55
C GLY A 170 -17.18 -11.22 -21.31
N LEU A 171 -16.35 -12.01 -21.99
CA LEU A 171 -14.88 -11.90 -21.95
C LEU A 171 -14.42 -10.52 -22.42
N GLY A 172 -14.94 -10.03 -23.55
CA GLY A 172 -14.58 -8.71 -24.07
C GLY A 172 -14.90 -7.57 -23.09
N ARG A 173 -16.06 -7.63 -22.41
CA ARG A 173 -16.43 -6.66 -21.37
C ARG A 173 -15.55 -6.74 -20.13
N ALA A 174 -15.26 -7.94 -19.66
CA ALA A 174 -14.37 -8.14 -18.51
C ALA A 174 -12.97 -7.60 -18.83
N ALA A 175 -12.40 -7.96 -19.97
CA ALA A 175 -11.09 -7.49 -20.42
C ALA A 175 -11.02 -5.97 -20.58
N LEU A 176 -12.06 -5.36 -21.17
CA LEU A 176 -12.13 -3.90 -21.31
C LEU A 176 -12.16 -3.19 -19.96
N LEU A 177 -12.98 -3.66 -19.02
CA LEU A 177 -13.05 -3.08 -17.68
C LEU A 177 -11.74 -3.31 -16.90
N THR A 178 -11.11 -4.47 -17.04
CA THR A 178 -9.79 -4.74 -16.44
C THR A 178 -8.74 -3.78 -16.99
N ALA A 179 -8.68 -3.58 -18.31
CA ALA A 179 -7.75 -2.65 -18.93
C ALA A 179 -7.99 -1.21 -18.46
N ALA A 180 -9.26 -0.77 -18.41
CA ALA A 180 -9.61 0.56 -17.91
C ALA A 180 -9.20 0.75 -16.43
N ALA A 181 -9.52 -0.20 -15.56
CA ALA A 181 -9.14 -0.15 -14.14
C ALA A 181 -7.61 -0.20 -13.94
N TYR A 182 -6.92 -1.01 -14.74
CA TYR A 182 -5.45 -1.06 -14.75
C TYR A 182 -4.84 0.29 -15.13
N LEU A 183 -5.29 0.92 -16.21
CA LEU A 183 -4.78 2.22 -16.66
C LEU A 183 -5.00 3.32 -15.63
N VAL A 184 -6.16 3.33 -14.96
CA VAL A 184 -6.46 4.27 -13.87
C VAL A 184 -5.49 4.10 -12.69
N LEU A 185 -5.15 2.85 -12.36
CA LEU A 185 -4.28 2.54 -11.22
C LEU A 185 -2.79 2.51 -11.56
N LEU A 186 -2.42 2.58 -12.85
CA LEU A 186 -1.03 2.53 -13.27
C LEU A 186 -0.22 3.70 -12.71
N TRP A 187 -0.77 4.91 -12.69
CA TRP A 187 -0.07 6.08 -12.14
C TRP A 187 0.27 5.95 -10.64
N PRO A 188 -0.68 5.63 -9.73
CA PRO A 188 -0.32 5.38 -8.32
C PRO A 188 0.54 4.13 -8.15
N GLY A 189 0.38 3.12 -9.01
CA GLY A 189 1.26 1.94 -9.07
C GLY A 189 2.73 2.30 -9.27
N LEU A 190 3.02 3.05 -10.34
CA LEU A 190 4.36 3.52 -10.67
C LEU A 190 4.97 4.44 -9.61
N SER A 191 4.12 5.11 -8.81
CA SER A 191 4.55 5.95 -7.68
C SER A 191 4.84 5.15 -6.40
N THR A 192 4.49 3.86 -6.36
CA THR A 192 4.78 2.99 -5.22
C THR A 192 6.28 2.62 -5.26
N PRO A 193 7.08 2.87 -4.20
CA PRO A 193 8.51 2.54 -4.19
C PRO A 193 8.75 1.08 -4.57
N GLY A 194 9.73 0.79 -5.40
CA GLY A 194 10.09 -0.59 -5.78
C GLY A 194 10.88 -1.32 -4.69
N ASP A 195 11.17 -2.60 -4.91
CA ASP A 195 11.89 -3.43 -3.93
C ASP A 195 13.32 -2.93 -3.71
N ALA A 196 13.99 -2.42 -4.75
CA ALA A 196 15.33 -1.84 -4.63
C ALA A 196 15.39 -0.64 -3.66
N ALA A 197 14.34 0.19 -3.63
CA ALA A 197 14.27 1.31 -2.69
C ALA A 197 14.05 0.82 -1.25
N ALA A 198 13.21 -0.21 -1.08
CA ALA A 198 12.97 -0.83 0.23
C ALA A 198 14.23 -1.53 0.75
N GLU A 199 14.94 -2.26 -0.11
CA GLU A 199 16.18 -2.97 0.21
C GLU A 199 17.29 -1.98 0.59
N ALA A 200 17.45 -0.88 -0.15
CA ALA A 200 18.39 0.19 0.21
C ALA A 200 18.08 0.79 1.59
N GLY A 201 16.80 1.02 1.90
CA GLY A 201 16.36 1.50 3.21
C GLY A 201 16.65 0.50 4.33
N GLN A 202 16.38 -0.80 4.10
CA GLN A 202 16.66 -1.86 5.07
C GLN A 202 18.16 -2.06 5.29
N ALA A 203 18.96 -2.03 4.22
CA ALA A 203 20.41 -2.10 4.31
C ALA A 203 20.99 -0.93 5.10
N ALA A 204 20.48 0.29 4.88
CA ALA A 204 20.85 1.46 5.68
C ALA A 204 20.51 1.24 7.16
N LEU A 205 19.30 0.80 7.50
CA LEU A 205 18.90 0.51 8.88
C LEU A 205 19.74 -0.61 9.54
N ALA A 206 20.08 -1.66 8.79
CA ALA A 206 20.94 -2.74 9.26
C ALA A 206 22.36 -2.22 9.57
N ALA A 207 22.93 -1.38 8.71
CA ALA A 207 24.22 -0.74 8.93
C ALA A 207 24.21 0.14 10.20
N ILE A 208 23.10 0.85 10.47
CA ILE A 208 22.93 1.64 11.70
C ILE A 208 22.94 0.75 12.93
N ARG A 209 22.17 -0.34 12.95
CA ARG A 209 22.16 -1.28 14.08
C ARG A 209 23.53 -1.90 14.30
N ALA A 210 24.19 -2.35 13.24
CA ALA A 210 25.55 -2.89 13.32
C ALA A 210 26.52 -1.86 13.91
N SER A 211 26.42 -0.59 13.51
CA SER A 211 27.26 0.49 14.06
C SER A 211 27.00 0.76 15.55
N ARG A 212 25.74 0.71 16.03
CA ARG A 212 25.41 0.87 17.45
C ARG A 212 25.86 -0.31 18.31
N THR A 213 25.73 -1.53 17.77
CA THR A 213 26.24 -2.74 18.42
C THR A 213 27.77 -2.69 18.51
N ALA A 214 28.46 -2.28 17.45
CA ALA A 214 29.92 -2.09 17.45
C ALA A 214 30.38 -0.96 18.40
N ALA A 215 29.58 0.09 18.56
CA ALA A 215 29.84 1.17 19.51
C ALA A 215 29.54 0.79 20.97
N GLY A 216 28.99 -0.40 21.23
CA GLY A 216 28.62 -0.87 22.57
C GLY A 216 27.39 -0.17 23.17
N GLU A 217 26.65 0.61 22.38
CA GLU A 217 25.46 1.35 22.85
C GLU A 217 24.22 0.46 23.01
N ASP A 218 24.16 -0.66 22.27
CA ASP A 218 23.02 -1.60 22.32
C ASP A 218 23.20 -2.70 23.37
N SER A 219 24.19 -2.61 24.27
CA SER A 219 24.14 -3.41 25.49
C SER A 219 22.84 -3.04 26.19
N PRO A 220 21.84 -3.93 26.26
CA PRO A 220 20.68 -3.67 27.09
C PRO A 220 21.31 -3.57 28.46
N LYS A 221 21.40 -2.35 29.01
CA LYS A 221 21.50 -2.19 30.44
C LYS A 221 20.24 -2.86 30.93
N ALA A 222 20.36 -4.15 31.23
CA ALA A 222 19.38 -4.89 31.97
C ALA A 222 19.13 -3.99 33.16
N ASN A 223 17.96 -3.36 33.18
CA ASN A 223 17.50 -2.59 34.32
C ASN A 223 17.21 -3.64 35.40
N ALA A 224 18.27 -4.26 35.92
CA ALA A 224 18.24 -5.21 37.01
C ALA A 224 17.95 -4.49 38.34
N ASN A 225 17.94 -3.15 38.34
CA ASN A 225 17.59 -2.32 39.48
C ASN A 225 16.40 -1.39 39.19
N ALA A 226 15.26 -1.97 38.79
CA ALA A 226 13.98 -1.44 39.24
C ALA A 226 13.72 -1.94 40.68
N THR A 227 14.58 -1.51 41.60
CA THR A 227 14.25 -1.40 43.02
C THR A 227 14.68 0.00 43.43
N PRO A 228 13.78 0.82 44.01
CA PRO A 228 14.07 2.23 44.29
C PRO A 228 15.11 2.34 45.42
N GLY A 229 16.27 2.93 45.13
CA GLY A 229 17.33 3.18 46.12
C GLY A 229 18.21 4.39 45.76
N PRO A 230 18.73 5.12 46.75
CA PRO A 230 19.06 6.55 46.62
C PRO A 230 20.50 6.85 46.13
N ALA A 231 20.66 8.12 45.75
CA ALA A 231 21.81 8.80 45.17
C ALA A 231 23.20 8.41 45.73
N GLY A 232 24.16 8.23 44.82
CA GLY A 232 25.58 8.10 45.09
C GLY A 232 26.41 8.35 43.84
N SER A 233 27.53 9.06 43.99
CA SER A 233 28.28 9.80 42.99
C SER A 233 29.47 9.05 42.34
N ASP A 234 29.98 9.68 41.27
CA ASP A 234 31.38 9.70 40.78
C ASP A 234 31.91 8.62 39.81
N ALA A 235 32.18 9.09 38.58
CA ALA A 235 33.50 9.17 37.91
C ALA A 235 33.47 8.73 36.42
N THR A 236 33.86 9.64 35.53
CA THR A 236 33.89 9.47 34.06
C THR A 236 35.34 9.39 33.54
N PRO A 237 35.71 8.44 32.66
CA PRO A 237 37.03 8.42 32.00
C PRO A 237 37.08 9.37 30.79
N ALA A 238 38.26 9.98 30.54
CA ALA A 238 38.48 10.97 29.49
C ALA A 238 38.60 10.36 28.08
N PRO A 239 38.08 11.02 27.03
CA PRO A 239 38.16 10.55 25.64
C PRO A 239 39.49 10.89 24.95
N PRO A 240 39.90 10.10 23.93
CA PRO A 240 41.12 10.33 23.15
C PRO A 240 41.02 11.55 22.20
N PRO A 241 42.17 12.11 21.77
CA PRO A 241 42.24 13.35 21.00
C PRO A 241 41.69 13.21 19.57
N LYS A 242 40.94 14.23 19.14
CA LYS A 242 40.32 14.35 17.81
C LYS A 242 41.34 14.82 16.78
N GLU A 243 41.46 14.09 15.67
CA GLU A 243 42.19 14.52 14.47
C GLU A 243 41.23 15.34 13.58
N GLU A 244 41.66 16.53 13.17
CA GLU A 244 40.80 17.57 12.59
C GLU A 244 40.79 17.49 11.05
N ILE A 245 39.70 16.98 10.47
CA ILE A 245 39.48 16.96 9.02
C ILE A 245 38.88 18.31 8.60
N PRO A 246 39.43 19.02 7.58
CA PRO A 246 38.90 20.30 7.15
C PRO A 246 37.47 20.16 6.59
N PRO A 247 36.56 21.10 6.89
CA PRO A 247 35.15 20.98 6.50
C PRO A 247 34.98 21.09 4.97
N PRO A 248 33.99 20.38 4.40
CA PRO A 248 33.69 20.46 2.97
C PRO A 248 33.19 21.87 2.58
N PRO A 249 33.38 22.29 1.30
CA PRO A 249 33.09 23.64 0.81
C PRO A 249 31.60 24.06 0.86
N PHE A 250 30.70 23.16 1.25
CA PHE A 250 29.26 23.42 1.39
C PHE A 250 28.82 23.70 2.84
N ALA A 251 29.76 23.69 3.80
CA ALA A 251 29.47 23.90 5.22
C ALA A 251 29.14 25.35 5.61
N THR A 252 29.20 26.31 4.67
CA THR A 252 29.03 27.75 4.93
C THR A 252 27.78 28.31 4.26
N GLY A 253 26.61 27.73 4.55
CA GLY A 253 25.35 28.42 4.26
C GLY A 253 25.28 29.74 5.06
N GLU A 254 24.62 30.76 4.52
CA GLU A 254 24.38 31.99 5.27
C GLU A 254 23.53 31.69 6.53
N PRO A 255 23.91 32.21 7.71
CA PRO A 255 23.16 32.03 8.94
C PRO A 255 21.75 32.60 8.81
N THR A 256 20.81 32.14 9.64
CA THR A 256 19.41 32.61 9.56
C THR A 256 19.21 34.06 10.04
N GLY A 257 20.28 34.70 10.54
CA GLY A 257 20.27 36.04 11.12
C GLY A 257 19.82 36.08 12.59
N ASP A 258 19.49 34.92 13.18
CA ASP A 258 19.16 34.75 14.59
C ASP A 258 20.13 33.75 15.21
N GLU A 259 21.12 34.27 15.94
CA GLU A 259 22.19 33.50 16.58
C GLU A 259 21.66 32.43 17.55
N ALA A 260 20.59 32.75 18.29
CA ALA A 260 19.98 31.80 19.23
C ALA A 260 19.28 30.66 18.49
N ARG A 261 18.67 30.95 17.34
CA ARG A 261 18.08 29.93 16.46
C ARG A 261 19.15 29.06 15.80
N ASP A 262 20.20 29.67 15.25
CA ASP A 262 21.29 28.94 14.59
C ASP A 262 21.99 28.00 15.57
N THR A 263 22.24 28.47 16.80
CA THR A 263 22.79 27.64 17.89
C THR A 263 21.89 26.44 18.21
N ARG A 264 20.56 26.61 18.25
CA ARG A 264 19.62 25.50 18.46
C ARG A 264 19.61 24.52 17.30
N ILE A 265 19.74 24.98 16.06
CA ILE A 265 19.79 24.11 14.87
C ILE A 265 21.08 23.29 14.91
N VAL A 266 22.23 23.91 15.14
CA VAL A 266 23.51 23.19 15.26
C VAL A 266 23.46 22.19 16.40
N HIS A 267 23.00 22.60 17.58
CA HIS A 267 22.83 21.69 18.72
C HIS A 267 21.89 20.52 18.37
N PHE A 268 20.76 20.78 17.70
CA PHE A 268 19.87 19.71 17.26
C PHE A 268 20.56 18.76 16.28
N LEU A 269 21.26 19.27 15.27
CA LEU A 269 22.01 18.45 14.32
C LEU A 269 23.09 17.63 15.03
N ASP A 270 23.75 18.20 16.02
CA ASP A 270 24.76 17.51 16.83
C ASP A 270 24.16 16.41 17.72
N THR A 271 22.91 16.56 18.17
CA THR A 271 22.17 15.49 18.87
C THR A 271 21.70 14.38 17.94
N LEU A 272 21.74 14.57 16.62
CA LEU A 272 21.33 13.54 15.67
C LEU A 272 22.45 12.50 15.47
N PRO A 273 22.12 11.21 15.57
CA PRO A 273 22.97 10.14 15.07
C PRO A 273 23.44 10.42 13.64
N ALA A 274 24.69 10.08 13.30
CA ALA A 274 25.26 10.26 11.97
C ALA A 274 24.33 9.80 10.80
N PRO A 275 23.58 8.70 10.89
CA PRO A 275 22.68 8.28 9.82
C PRO A 275 21.48 9.22 9.63
N LEU A 276 20.97 9.81 10.71
CA LEU A 276 19.90 10.80 10.64
C LEU A 276 20.40 12.13 10.08
N ARG A 277 21.65 12.52 10.39
CA ARG A 277 22.31 13.64 9.72
C ARG A 277 22.47 13.40 8.22
N GLN A 278 22.85 12.19 7.81
CA GLN A 278 22.95 11.83 6.39
C GLN A 278 21.57 11.84 5.71
N MET A 279 20.56 11.22 6.31
CA MET A 279 19.18 11.24 5.78
C MET A 279 18.64 12.66 5.64
N LEU A 280 18.89 13.53 6.63
CA LEU A 280 18.52 14.94 6.57
C LEU A 280 19.28 15.68 5.45
N SER A 281 20.58 15.40 5.29
CA SER A 281 21.40 15.95 4.22
C SER A 281 20.87 15.53 2.83
N ASP A 282 20.55 14.25 2.64
CA ASP A 282 20.00 13.72 1.39
C ASP A 282 18.62 14.33 1.10
N GLY A 283 17.78 14.50 2.13
CA GLY A 283 16.48 15.16 2.02
C GLY A 283 16.59 16.63 1.61
N LEU A 284 17.56 17.36 2.19
CA LEU A 284 17.85 18.75 1.82
C LEU A 284 18.40 18.86 0.40
N LEU A 285 19.26 17.92 -0.02
CA LEU A 285 19.77 17.86 -1.38
C LEU A 285 18.64 17.60 -2.39
N ALA A 286 17.75 16.67 -2.09
CA ALA A 286 16.57 16.40 -2.92
C ALA A 286 15.64 17.62 -3.01
N PHE A 287 15.44 18.35 -1.90
CA PHE A 287 14.66 19.59 -1.90
C PHE A 287 15.33 20.67 -2.76
N HIS A 288 16.64 20.86 -2.63
CA HIS A 288 17.39 21.87 -3.39
C HIS A 288 17.42 21.58 -4.90
N THR A 289 17.47 20.30 -5.28
CA THR A 289 17.48 19.86 -6.69
C THR A 289 16.08 19.71 -7.28
N SER A 290 15.03 19.85 -6.48
CA SER A 290 13.65 19.78 -6.96
C SER A 290 13.29 21.02 -7.79
N PRO A 291 12.47 20.88 -8.86
CA PRO A 291 12.00 22.03 -9.62
C PRO A 291 11.24 23.01 -8.72
N GLN A 292 11.66 24.28 -8.71
CA GLN A 292 10.94 25.32 -7.99
C GLN A 292 9.52 25.44 -8.56
N ARG A 293 8.52 25.17 -7.71
CA ARG A 293 7.12 25.42 -8.08
C ARG A 293 6.86 26.91 -7.94
N THR A 294 6.43 27.55 -9.02
CA THR A 294 5.85 28.90 -8.94
C THR A 294 4.59 28.82 -8.09
N LEU A 295 4.68 29.35 -6.87
CA LEU A 295 3.52 29.53 -6.02
C LEU A 295 2.57 30.52 -6.70
N PRO A 296 1.24 30.32 -6.63
CA PRO A 296 0.31 31.36 -7.03
C PRO A 296 0.59 32.63 -6.21
N PRO A 297 0.31 33.81 -6.77
CA PRO A 297 0.54 35.07 -6.06
C PRO A 297 -0.12 35.01 -4.67
N PRO A 298 0.54 35.56 -3.62
CA PRO A 298 -0.02 35.62 -2.29
C PRO A 298 -1.44 36.21 -2.36
N ARG A 299 -2.40 35.58 -1.68
CA ARG A 299 -3.77 36.13 -1.63
C ARG A 299 -3.70 37.51 -1.01
N ALA A 300 -4.42 38.47 -1.59
CA ALA A 300 -4.49 39.81 -1.04
C ALA A 300 -5.08 39.73 0.38
N PRO A 301 -4.46 40.36 1.39
CA PRO A 301 -4.97 40.33 2.76
C PRO A 301 -6.35 40.99 2.81
N ILE A 302 -7.36 40.23 3.20
CA ILE A 302 -8.74 40.65 3.38
C ILE A 302 -8.91 41.03 4.86
N GLY A 303 -9.09 42.33 5.12
CA GLY A 303 -9.45 42.83 6.44
C GLY A 303 -9.09 44.31 6.64
N PRO A 304 -9.65 44.94 7.69
CA PRO A 304 -9.28 46.29 8.12
C PRO A 304 -7.76 46.42 8.37
N LYS A 305 -7.19 47.61 8.22
CA LYS A 305 -5.73 47.83 8.41
C LYS A 305 -5.28 47.65 9.87
N ASP A 306 -6.23 47.78 10.77
CA ASP A 306 -6.16 47.76 12.22
C ASP A 306 -6.58 46.41 12.82
N ALA A 307 -6.96 45.44 11.99
CA ALA A 307 -7.30 44.10 12.47
C ALA A 307 -6.03 43.35 12.93
N PRO A 308 -6.05 42.72 14.12
CA PRO A 308 -4.90 41.98 14.64
C PRO A 308 -4.55 40.73 13.81
N VAL A 309 -5.48 40.26 12.97
CA VAL A 309 -5.26 39.19 11.98
C VAL A 309 -6.00 39.55 10.69
N ARG A 310 -5.31 39.45 9.54
CA ARG A 310 -5.88 39.62 8.20
C ARG A 310 -5.78 38.28 7.47
N ILE A 311 -6.83 37.86 6.79
CA ILE A 311 -6.91 36.56 6.10
C ILE A 311 -6.54 36.73 4.63
#